data_AF-A0A4Y7U716-F1
#
_entry.id   AF-A0A4Y7U716-F1
#
_cell.length_a   1.000
_cell.length_b   1.000
_cell.length_c   1.000
_cell.angle_alpha   90.00
_cell.angle_beta   90.00
_cell.angle_gamma   90.00
#
_symmetry.space_group_name_H-M   'P 1'
#
loop_
_entity.id
_entity.type
_entity.pdbx_description
1 polymer ?
#
loop_
_entity_poly.entity_id
_entity_poly.type
_entity_poly.pdbx_seq_one_letter_code
_entity_poly.pdbx_strand_id
1 'polypeptide(L)'
;LENQKLSSAKKYLFCDTNLMVTKVFSEMYYGSCDPLLNDAALEHDYDLFFLTDIDVPWEKDDIRDTPDGRETVFSVFKQTLINTKKPFITLSGNKENRLAKATAIINALTIAKEKGFSSADFVGIYEHGIPFEKIIKQLEIFKNGIAKSNLISPATINNGILSLTESDFEEKAAFFDLQNENLKLKKFVPASGAASRMFKFLTAFLND
;
A
#
# COMPACT_ATOMS: atom_id res chain seq x y z
N LEU A 1 -12.60 -26.62 14.43
CA LEU A 1 -12.47 -27.01 13.01
C LEU A 1 -11.29 -26.29 12.34
N GLU A 2 -11.21 -24.96 12.44
CA GLU A 2 -10.14 -24.15 11.82
C GLU A 2 -8.73 -24.59 12.24
N ASN A 3 -8.45 -24.70 13.54
CA ASN A 3 -7.14 -25.16 14.05
C ASN A 3 -6.76 -26.59 13.58
N GLN A 4 -7.75 -27.47 13.41
CA GLN A 4 -7.50 -28.81 12.85
C GLN A 4 -7.19 -28.75 11.36
N LYS A 5 -7.82 -27.84 10.62
CA LYS A 5 -7.51 -27.63 9.20
C LYS A 5 -6.15 -26.94 9.03
N LEU A 6 -5.79 -26.04 9.95
CA LEU A 6 -4.50 -25.35 9.99
C LEU A 6 -3.34 -26.35 10.08
N SER A 7 -3.44 -27.38 10.92
CA SER A 7 -2.38 -28.41 11.03
C SER A 7 -2.20 -29.24 9.75
N SER A 8 -3.23 -29.35 8.91
CA SER A 8 -3.19 -30.05 7.62
C SER A 8 -2.92 -29.13 6.42
N ALA A 9 -2.99 -27.82 6.61
CA ALA A 9 -2.83 -26.84 5.54
C ALA A 9 -1.36 -26.77 5.11
N LYS A 10 -1.11 -26.76 3.80
CA LYS A 10 0.26 -26.75 3.26
C LYS A 10 0.85 -25.34 3.17
N LYS A 11 0.04 -24.36 2.79
CA LYS A 11 0.52 -22.99 2.49
C LYS A 11 -0.45 -21.92 2.96
N TYR A 12 -1.73 -22.05 2.61
CA TYR A 12 -2.78 -21.10 3.00
C TYR A 12 -3.98 -21.87 3.55
N LEU A 13 -4.64 -21.27 4.54
CA LEU A 13 -5.97 -21.67 4.99
C LEU A 13 -6.88 -20.45 4.84
N PHE A 14 -7.94 -20.59 4.05
CA PHE A 14 -8.97 -19.57 3.92
C PHE A 14 -10.15 -19.97 4.80
N CYS A 15 -10.52 -19.10 5.74
CA CYS A 15 -11.69 -19.27 6.59
C CYS A 15 -12.81 -18.37 6.06
N ASP A 16 -13.82 -18.96 5.42
CA ASP A 16 -15.03 -18.27 5.02
C ASP A 16 -16.01 -18.24 6.17
N THR A 17 -16.32 -17.03 6.64
CA THR A 17 -16.82 -16.72 7.99
C THR A 17 -15.89 -17.24 9.10
N ASN A 18 -15.84 -16.54 10.23
CA ASN A 18 -14.97 -16.90 11.34
C ASN A 18 -15.53 -16.40 12.68
N LEU A 19 -14.87 -16.74 13.79
CA LEU A 19 -15.32 -16.38 15.14
C LEU A 19 -15.51 -14.86 15.32
N MET A 20 -14.68 -14.04 14.69
CA MET A 20 -14.82 -12.58 14.74
C MET A 20 -16.10 -12.12 14.04
N VAL A 21 -16.45 -12.76 12.93
CA VAL A 21 -17.72 -12.50 12.22
C VAL A 21 -18.92 -12.88 13.09
N THR A 22 -18.89 -14.04 13.72
CA THR A 22 -19.95 -14.47 14.64
C THR A 22 -20.09 -13.54 15.84
N LYS A 23 -18.97 -13.09 16.43
CA LYS A 23 -18.96 -12.10 17.51
C LYS A 23 -19.67 -10.82 17.10
N VAL A 24 -19.26 -10.20 15.98
CA VAL A 24 -19.82 -8.93 15.52
C VAL A 24 -21.32 -9.05 15.25
N PHE A 25 -21.76 -10.13 14.58
CA PHE A 25 -23.19 -10.34 14.36
C PHE A 25 -23.97 -10.56 15.65
N SER A 26 -23.42 -11.30 16.62
CA SER A 26 -24.07 -11.46 17.94
C SER A 26 -24.32 -10.10 18.60
N GLU A 27 -23.31 -9.23 18.62
CA GLU A 27 -23.43 -7.88 19.20
C GLU A 27 -24.45 -7.03 18.45
N MET A 28 -24.49 -7.12 17.12
CA MET A 28 -25.42 -6.35 16.29
C MET A 28 -26.89 -6.77 16.46
N TYR A 29 -27.17 -8.07 16.45
CA TYR A 29 -28.56 -8.56 16.52
C TYR A 29 -29.09 -8.65 17.95
N TYR A 30 -28.24 -8.97 18.93
CA TYR A 30 -28.66 -9.24 20.30
C TYR A 30 -28.19 -8.19 21.32
N GLY A 31 -27.43 -7.17 20.88
CA GLY A 31 -26.87 -6.14 21.76
C GLY A 31 -25.80 -6.64 22.72
N SER A 32 -25.44 -7.93 22.65
CA SER A 32 -24.47 -8.58 23.51
C SER A 32 -23.82 -9.77 22.81
N CYS A 33 -22.63 -10.14 23.28
CA CYS A 33 -21.94 -11.35 22.86
C CYS A 33 -21.77 -12.25 24.07
N ASP A 34 -21.96 -13.56 23.88
CA ASP A 34 -21.59 -14.53 24.90
C ASP A 34 -20.09 -14.37 25.25
N PRO A 35 -19.71 -14.28 26.54
CA PRO A 35 -18.32 -14.08 26.94
C PRO A 35 -17.36 -15.13 26.35
N LEU A 36 -17.80 -16.39 26.23
CA LEU A 36 -16.97 -17.47 25.66
C LEU A 36 -16.71 -17.23 24.17
N LEU A 37 -17.72 -16.74 23.43
CA LEU A 37 -17.56 -16.38 22.02
C LEU A 37 -16.65 -15.15 21.85
N ASN A 38 -16.83 -14.14 22.70
CA ASN A 38 -15.98 -12.96 22.70
C ASN A 38 -14.51 -13.32 22.92
N ASP A 39 -14.23 -14.09 23.97
CA ASP A 39 -12.86 -14.45 24.33
C ASP A 39 -12.22 -15.32 23.24
N ALA A 40 -12.96 -16.31 22.71
CA ALA A 40 -12.49 -17.14 21.61
C ALA A 40 -12.20 -16.32 20.34
N ALA A 41 -13.02 -15.32 20.00
CA ALA A 41 -12.80 -14.46 18.84
C ALA A 41 -11.57 -13.55 19.01
N LEU A 42 -11.26 -13.12 20.23
CA LEU A 42 -10.09 -12.30 20.53
C LEU A 42 -8.81 -13.13 20.54
N GLU A 43 -8.85 -14.32 21.14
CA GLU A 43 -7.70 -15.22 21.25
C GLU A 43 -7.33 -15.85 19.90
N HIS A 44 -8.31 -16.09 19.01
CA HIS A 44 -8.03 -16.71 17.73
C HIS A 44 -7.25 -15.77 16.81
N ASP A 45 -6.08 -16.21 16.36
CA ASP A 45 -5.22 -15.44 15.47
C ASP A 45 -5.48 -15.75 14.01
N TYR A 46 -5.59 -14.67 13.24
CA TYR A 46 -5.68 -14.70 11.78
C TYR A 46 -4.60 -13.79 11.24
N ASP A 47 -3.90 -14.26 10.21
CA ASP A 47 -2.82 -13.49 9.59
C ASP A 47 -3.32 -12.23 8.89
N LEU A 48 -4.50 -12.29 8.28
CA LEU A 48 -5.07 -11.16 7.56
C LEU A 48 -6.58 -11.35 7.37
N PHE A 49 -7.35 -10.31 7.66
CA PHE A 49 -8.76 -10.22 7.29
C PHE A 49 -8.89 -9.43 5.98
N PHE A 50 -9.62 -9.99 5.02
CA PHE A 50 -10.11 -9.21 3.88
C PHE A 50 -11.49 -8.67 4.18
N LEU A 51 -11.59 -7.36 4.40
CA LEU A 51 -12.86 -6.70 4.61
C LEU A 51 -13.41 -6.25 3.26
N THR A 52 -14.41 -6.94 2.74
CA THR A 52 -15.01 -6.59 1.44
C THR A 52 -15.91 -5.37 1.56
N ASP A 53 -15.69 -4.41 0.66
CA ASP A 53 -16.47 -3.17 0.60
C ASP A 53 -17.90 -3.41 0.09
N ILE A 54 -18.77 -2.42 0.28
CA ILE A 54 -20.20 -2.46 -0.05
C ILE A 54 -20.50 -2.05 -1.49
N ASP A 55 -19.47 -1.72 -2.26
CA ASP A 55 -19.56 -1.19 -3.63
C ASP A 55 -20.12 -2.18 -4.66
N VAL A 56 -20.26 -3.46 -4.30
CA VAL A 56 -21.02 -4.43 -5.09
C VAL A 56 -22.52 -4.22 -4.87
N PRO A 57 -23.31 -4.06 -5.96
CA PRO A 57 -24.76 -3.94 -5.88
C PRO A 57 -25.37 -5.09 -5.08
N TRP A 58 -26.35 -4.76 -4.24
CA TRP A 58 -27.11 -5.79 -3.55
C TRP A 58 -28.02 -6.51 -4.56
N GLU A 59 -28.02 -7.83 -4.50
CA GLU A 59 -28.89 -8.68 -5.30
C GLU A 59 -29.68 -9.55 -4.34
N LYS A 60 -30.99 -9.66 -4.56
CA LYS A 60 -31.86 -10.51 -3.73
C LYS A 60 -31.46 -11.96 -3.97
N ASP A 61 -31.01 -12.62 -2.92
CA ASP A 61 -30.82 -14.07 -2.88
C ASP A 61 -31.48 -14.64 -1.62
N ASP A 62 -31.47 -15.96 -1.49
CA ASP A 62 -32.18 -16.67 -0.41
C ASP A 62 -31.54 -16.48 0.98
N ILE A 63 -30.38 -15.82 1.08
CA ILE A 63 -29.56 -15.75 2.29
C ILE A 63 -29.20 -14.32 2.72
N ARG A 64 -29.37 -13.31 1.87
CA ARG A 64 -29.09 -11.90 2.19
C ARG A 64 -30.25 -11.26 2.93
N ASP A 65 -29.91 -10.63 4.05
CA ASP A 65 -30.85 -10.02 4.99
C ASP A 65 -31.59 -8.81 4.39
N THR A 66 -30.95 -7.64 4.34
CA THR A 66 -31.54 -6.41 3.83
C THR A 66 -30.53 -5.62 3.00
N PRO A 67 -30.98 -4.87 1.97
CA PRO A 67 -30.14 -3.90 1.29
C PRO A 67 -29.78 -2.72 2.19
N ASP A 68 -30.64 -2.40 3.17
CA ASP A 68 -30.47 -1.29 4.10
C ASP A 68 -29.51 -1.65 5.23
N GLY A 69 -28.72 -0.67 5.70
CA GLY A 69 -27.81 -0.83 6.84
C GLY A 69 -26.43 -1.43 6.52
N ARG A 70 -26.13 -1.71 5.24
CA ARG A 70 -24.83 -2.27 4.82
C ARG A 70 -23.63 -1.40 5.22
N GLU A 71 -23.76 -0.09 5.14
CA GLU A 71 -22.74 0.87 5.61
C GLU A 71 -22.49 0.76 7.11
N THR A 72 -23.56 0.61 7.90
CA THR A 72 -23.48 0.43 9.34
C THR A 72 -22.79 -0.89 9.69
N VAL A 73 -23.21 -1.98 9.06
CA VAL A 73 -22.57 -3.31 9.23
C VAL A 73 -21.08 -3.21 8.91
N PHE A 74 -20.73 -2.66 7.74
CA PHE A 74 -19.33 -2.49 7.34
C PHE A 74 -18.53 -1.66 8.35
N SER A 75 -19.10 -0.56 8.82
CA SER A 75 -18.44 0.33 9.80
C SER A 75 -18.22 -0.35 11.15
N VAL A 76 -19.20 -1.09 11.64
CA VAL A 76 -19.09 -1.86 12.90
C VAL A 76 -18.02 -2.95 12.78
N PHE A 77 -17.99 -3.68 11.66
CA PHE A 77 -16.97 -4.68 11.37
C PHE A 77 -15.57 -4.06 11.34
N LYS A 78 -15.41 -2.97 10.59
CA LYS A 78 -14.14 -2.25 10.48
C LYS A 78 -13.67 -1.77 11.85
N GLN A 79 -14.56 -1.15 12.63
CA GLN A 79 -14.21 -0.63 13.95
C GLN A 79 -13.86 -1.76 14.93
N THR A 80 -14.54 -2.90 14.85
CA THR A 80 -14.19 -4.08 15.66
C THR A 80 -12.79 -4.57 15.33
N LEU A 81 -12.42 -4.70 14.04
CA LEU A 81 -11.07 -5.11 13.64
C LEU A 81 -10.00 -4.12 14.12
N ILE A 82 -10.27 -2.82 14.04
CA ILE A 82 -9.38 -1.77 14.56
C ILE A 82 -9.22 -1.90 16.08
N ASN A 83 -10.32 -1.97 16.83
CA ASN A 83 -10.32 -2.01 18.29
C ASN A 83 -9.64 -3.28 18.83
N THR A 84 -9.82 -4.40 18.14
CA THR A 84 -9.23 -5.70 18.49
C THR A 84 -7.83 -5.89 17.90
N LYS A 85 -7.30 -4.88 17.18
CA LYS A 85 -5.97 -4.89 16.55
C LYS A 85 -5.75 -6.08 15.61
N LYS A 86 -6.82 -6.55 14.95
CA LYS A 86 -6.74 -7.64 13.99
C LYS A 86 -6.31 -7.08 12.63
N PRO A 87 -5.23 -7.58 12.01
CA PRO A 87 -4.73 -7.05 10.74
C PRO A 87 -5.76 -7.23 9.63
N PHE A 88 -6.11 -6.15 8.92
CA PHE A 88 -7.10 -6.23 7.86
C PHE A 88 -6.77 -5.31 6.68
N ILE A 89 -7.27 -5.66 5.50
CA ILE A 89 -7.20 -4.83 4.29
C ILE A 89 -8.58 -4.80 3.63
N THR A 90 -9.02 -3.60 3.23
CA THR A 90 -10.29 -3.43 2.50
C THR A 90 -10.14 -3.78 1.01
N LEU A 91 -11.06 -4.60 0.51
CA LEU A 91 -11.18 -4.95 -0.90
C LEU A 91 -12.44 -4.34 -1.51
N SER A 92 -12.23 -3.45 -2.48
CA SER A 92 -13.28 -2.83 -3.28
C SER A 92 -13.07 -3.19 -4.76
N GLY A 93 -14.10 -3.01 -5.58
CA GLY A 93 -14.16 -3.29 -7.01
C GLY A 93 -15.05 -4.49 -7.33
N ASN A 94 -15.07 -4.87 -8.61
CA ASN A 94 -15.74 -6.08 -9.08
C ASN A 94 -15.01 -7.36 -8.64
N LYS A 95 -15.61 -8.52 -8.94
CA LYS A 95 -15.08 -9.84 -8.58
C LYS A 95 -13.65 -10.06 -9.07
N GLU A 96 -13.38 -9.71 -10.32
CA GLU A 96 -12.09 -9.92 -10.97
C GLU A 96 -10.99 -9.07 -10.30
N ASN A 97 -11.28 -7.79 -10.07
CA ASN A 97 -10.37 -6.85 -9.43
C ASN A 97 -10.08 -7.25 -7.98
N ARG A 98 -11.12 -7.65 -7.23
CA ARG A 98 -10.96 -8.11 -5.85
C ARG A 98 -10.09 -9.36 -5.77
N LEU A 99 -10.32 -10.34 -6.64
CA LEU A 99 -9.54 -11.57 -6.68
C LEU A 99 -8.07 -11.31 -7.05
N ALA A 100 -7.83 -10.48 -8.07
CA ALA A 100 -6.49 -10.10 -8.47
C ALA A 100 -5.76 -9.36 -7.33
N LYS A 101 -6.44 -8.41 -6.68
CA LYS A 101 -5.91 -7.65 -5.54
C LYS A 101 -5.62 -8.55 -4.34
N ALA A 102 -6.55 -9.43 -3.96
CA ALA A 102 -6.37 -10.37 -2.87
C ALA A 102 -5.17 -11.30 -3.12
N THR A 103 -5.05 -11.84 -4.34
CA THR A 103 -3.94 -12.72 -4.72
C THR A 103 -2.59 -11.99 -4.62
N ALA A 104 -2.50 -10.76 -5.13
CA ALA A 104 -1.29 -9.94 -5.02
C ALA A 104 -0.92 -9.67 -3.56
N ILE A 105 -1.90 -9.34 -2.72
CA ILE A 105 -1.71 -9.09 -1.28
C ILE A 105 -1.20 -10.34 -0.57
N ILE A 106 -1.81 -11.51 -0.82
CA ILE A 106 -1.39 -12.78 -0.19
C ILE A 106 0.05 -13.14 -0.58
N ASN A 107 0.42 -12.96 -1.85
CA ASN A 107 1.79 -13.20 -2.32
C ASN A 107 2.78 -12.27 -1.60
N ALA A 108 2.47 -10.97 -1.52
CA ALA A 108 3.31 -10.01 -0.81
C ALA A 108 3.40 -10.31 0.69
N LEU A 109 2.29 -10.67 1.34
CA LEU A 109 2.26 -11.08 2.75
C LEU A 109 3.12 -12.33 3.00
N THR A 110 3.08 -13.30 2.09
CA THR A 110 3.89 -14.52 2.19
C THR A 110 5.38 -14.15 2.24
N ILE A 111 5.84 -13.31 1.30
CA ILE A 111 7.22 -12.83 1.25
C ILE A 111 7.55 -12.02 2.51
N ALA A 112 6.62 -11.21 3.00
CA ALA A 112 6.81 -10.43 4.21
C ALA A 112 7.04 -11.31 5.44
N LYS A 113 6.21 -12.34 5.63
CA LYS A 113 6.36 -13.30 6.71
C LYS A 113 7.67 -14.09 6.61
N GLU A 114 8.07 -14.52 5.41
CA GLU A 114 9.38 -15.17 5.17
C GLU A 114 10.56 -14.27 5.52
N LYS A 115 10.41 -12.95 5.41
CA LYS A 115 11.41 -11.94 5.78
C LYS A 115 11.32 -11.50 7.24
N GLY A 116 10.42 -12.10 8.03
CA GLY A 116 10.28 -11.86 9.47
C GLY A 116 9.39 -10.68 9.85
N PHE A 117 8.59 -10.14 8.93
CA PHE A 117 7.60 -9.10 9.27
C PHE A 117 6.36 -9.73 9.91
N SER A 118 5.77 -9.02 10.87
CA SER A 118 4.45 -9.39 11.37
C SER A 118 3.35 -8.99 10.38
N SER A 119 2.17 -9.59 10.52
CA SER A 119 0.99 -9.18 9.73
C SER A 119 0.61 -7.72 9.95
N ALA A 120 0.79 -7.20 11.17
CA ALA A 120 0.52 -5.80 11.48
C ALA A 120 1.50 -4.87 10.72
N ASP A 121 2.79 -5.21 10.69
CA ASP A 121 3.78 -4.47 9.90
C ASP A 121 3.41 -4.47 8.42
N PHE A 122 3.03 -5.63 7.90
CA PHE A 122 2.63 -5.77 6.50
C PHE A 122 1.42 -4.90 6.15
N VAL A 123 0.37 -4.91 6.98
CA VAL A 123 -0.81 -4.04 6.77
C VAL A 123 -0.41 -2.58 6.83
N GLY A 124 0.40 -2.17 7.81
CA GLY A 124 0.89 -0.79 7.89
C GLY A 124 1.67 -0.38 6.64
N ILE A 125 2.57 -1.22 6.14
CA ILE A 125 3.32 -1.00 4.90
C ILE A 125 2.37 -0.84 3.71
N TYR A 126 1.38 -1.73 3.62
CA TYR A 126 0.40 -1.74 2.55
C TYR A 126 -0.41 -0.44 2.51
N GLU A 127 -0.87 0.04 3.68
CA GLU A 127 -1.64 1.28 3.81
C GLU A 127 -0.83 2.54 3.44
N HIS A 128 0.49 2.53 3.68
CA HIS A 128 1.38 3.62 3.25
C HIS A 128 1.62 3.64 1.73
N GLY A 129 1.12 2.65 0.98
CA GLY A 129 1.23 2.60 -0.47
C GLY A 129 2.65 2.34 -0.98
N ILE A 130 3.51 1.74 -0.15
CA ILE A 130 4.89 1.43 -0.53
C ILE A 130 4.94 -0.01 -1.06
N PRO A 131 5.38 -0.24 -2.31
CA PRO A 131 5.60 -1.59 -2.83
C PRO A 131 6.58 -2.37 -1.94
N PHE A 132 6.23 -3.60 -1.58
CA PHE A 132 6.98 -4.39 -0.59
C PHE A 132 8.43 -4.64 -1.04
N GLU A 133 8.66 -4.83 -2.34
CA GLU A 133 9.98 -5.01 -2.95
C GLU A 133 10.91 -3.83 -2.69
N LYS A 134 10.34 -2.60 -2.64
CA LYS A 134 11.11 -1.39 -2.34
C LYS A 134 11.59 -1.38 -0.89
N ILE A 135 10.76 -1.85 0.04
CA ILE A 135 11.14 -1.96 1.45
C ILE A 135 12.26 -2.99 1.62
N ILE A 136 12.13 -4.16 0.99
CA ILE A 136 13.18 -5.18 1.03
C ILE A 136 14.51 -4.63 0.52
N LYS A 137 14.49 -3.94 -0.63
CA LYS A 137 15.68 -3.29 -1.19
C LYS A 137 16.29 -2.26 -0.24
N GLN A 138 15.47 -1.46 0.43
CA GLN A 138 15.96 -0.47 1.40
C GLN A 138 16.59 -1.15 2.62
N LEU A 139 15.96 -2.20 3.15
CA LEU A 139 16.53 -2.97 4.27
C LEU A 139 17.85 -3.65 3.89
N GLU A 140 17.98 -4.15 2.67
CA GLU A 140 19.25 -4.67 2.17
C GLU A 140 20.34 -3.59 2.13
N ILE A 141 20.01 -2.36 1.72
CA ILE A 141 20.94 -1.23 1.76
C ILE A 141 21.35 -0.91 3.20
N PHE A 142 20.41 -0.94 4.16
CA PHE A 142 20.74 -0.71 5.58
C PHE A 142 21.66 -1.79 6.14
N LYS A 143 21.46 -3.05 5.76
CA LYS A 143 22.27 -4.18 6.24
C LYS A 143 23.65 -4.24 5.59
N ASN A 144 23.70 -4.07 4.27
CA ASN A 144 24.91 -4.28 3.47
C ASN A 144 25.68 -2.97 3.20
N GLY A 145 25.10 -1.82 3.54
CA GLY A 145 25.61 -0.52 3.19
C GLY A 145 25.29 -0.12 1.74
N ILE A 146 25.50 1.16 1.44
CA ILE A 146 25.44 1.66 0.07
C ILE A 146 26.76 1.29 -0.62
N ALA A 147 26.67 0.75 -1.84
CA ALA A 147 27.85 0.49 -2.66
C ALA A 147 28.69 1.78 -2.78
N LYS A 148 29.97 1.70 -2.46
CA LYS A 148 30.86 2.86 -2.53
C LYS A 148 30.98 3.30 -3.98
N SER A 149 30.74 4.59 -4.22
CA SER A 149 31.05 5.19 -5.51
C SER A 149 32.57 5.28 -5.67
N ASN A 150 33.09 4.72 -6.76
CA ASN A 150 34.47 4.95 -7.15
C ASN A 150 34.60 6.35 -7.71
N LEU A 151 35.25 7.24 -6.96
CA LEU A 151 35.57 8.58 -7.44
C LEU A 151 36.70 8.47 -8.47
N ILE A 152 36.42 8.84 -9.71
CA ILE A 152 37.40 8.78 -10.81
C ILE A 152 38.26 10.05 -10.79
N SER A 153 37.63 11.23 -10.85
CA SER A 153 38.27 12.54 -10.81
C SER A 153 37.24 13.62 -10.44
N PRO A 154 37.64 14.79 -9.92
CA PRO A 154 36.72 15.92 -9.78
C PRO A 154 36.18 16.34 -11.16
N ALA A 155 34.93 16.79 -11.20
CA ALA A 155 34.39 17.41 -12.39
C ALA A 155 35.04 18.80 -12.56
N THR A 156 35.64 19.07 -13.71
CA THR A 156 36.25 20.37 -14.06
C THR A 156 35.66 20.90 -15.35
N ILE A 157 35.96 22.15 -15.69
CA ILE A 157 35.67 22.67 -17.03
C ILE A 157 36.33 21.72 -18.04
N ASN A 158 35.56 21.25 -19.03
CA ASN A 158 35.93 20.25 -20.02
C ASN A 158 36.13 18.81 -19.49
N ASN A 159 35.79 18.54 -18.22
CA ASN A 159 35.75 17.21 -17.62
C ASN A 159 34.47 17.06 -16.78
N GLY A 160 33.33 16.86 -17.44
CA GLY A 160 32.02 16.74 -16.81
C GLY A 160 31.30 18.07 -16.51
N ILE A 161 31.99 19.22 -16.57
CA ILE A 161 31.36 20.55 -16.55
C ILE A 161 31.58 21.21 -17.93
N LEU A 162 30.49 21.55 -18.59
CA LEU A 162 30.51 22.36 -19.81
C LEU A 162 30.37 23.84 -19.43
N SER A 163 31.34 24.66 -19.81
CA SER A 163 31.25 26.12 -19.66
C SER A 163 30.76 26.71 -20.96
N LEU A 164 29.60 27.36 -20.94
CA LEU A 164 29.04 28.05 -22.10
C LEU A 164 29.51 29.50 -22.13
N THR A 165 29.84 30.02 -23.31
CA THR A 165 29.98 31.46 -23.50
C THR A 165 28.61 32.13 -23.52
N GLU A 166 28.55 33.46 -23.45
CA GLU A 166 27.29 34.21 -23.55
C GLU A 166 26.59 33.95 -24.90
N SER A 167 27.35 33.91 -25.98
CA SER A 167 26.82 33.54 -27.31
C SER A 167 26.29 32.11 -27.35
N ASP A 168 26.99 31.15 -26.74
CA ASP A 168 26.51 29.76 -26.68
C ASP A 168 25.21 29.67 -25.87
N PHE A 169 25.14 30.41 -24.76
CA PHE A 169 23.95 30.47 -23.92
C PHE A 169 22.74 30.99 -24.70
N GLU A 170 22.88 32.13 -25.38
CA GLU A 170 21.82 32.72 -26.20
C GLU A 170 21.38 31.77 -27.32
N GLU A 171 22.33 31.14 -28.02
CA GLU A 171 22.03 30.17 -29.07
C GLU A 171 21.23 28.98 -28.54
N LYS A 172 21.66 28.38 -27.41
CA LYS A 172 20.97 27.23 -26.83
C LYS A 172 19.61 27.61 -26.21
N ALA A 173 19.46 28.81 -25.66
CA ALA A 173 18.18 29.32 -25.20
C ALA A 173 17.20 29.48 -26.37
N ALA A 174 17.63 30.12 -27.47
CA ALA A 174 16.81 30.27 -28.66
C ALA A 174 16.43 28.91 -29.29
N PHE A 175 17.37 27.95 -29.30
CA PHE A 175 17.09 26.59 -29.74
C PHE A 175 16.03 25.90 -28.87
N PHE A 176 16.11 26.06 -27.55
CA PHE A 176 15.13 25.51 -26.62
C PHE A 176 13.73 26.08 -26.89
N ASP A 177 13.61 27.42 -26.99
CA ASP A 177 12.32 28.09 -27.23
C ASP A 177 11.69 27.66 -28.55
N LEU A 178 12.49 27.53 -29.62
CA LEU A 178 12.03 27.08 -30.93
C LEU A 178 11.49 25.63 -30.91
N GLN A 179 12.08 24.76 -30.09
CA GLN A 179 11.75 23.35 -30.05
C GLN A 179 10.79 22.97 -28.92
N ASN A 180 10.46 23.90 -28.02
CA ASN A 180 9.62 23.65 -26.85
C ASN A 180 8.21 23.16 -27.22
N GLU A 181 7.66 23.61 -28.35
CA GLU A 181 6.35 23.15 -28.85
C GLU A 181 6.44 21.84 -29.64
N ASN A 182 7.60 21.54 -30.23
CA ASN A 182 7.79 20.40 -31.13
C ASN A 182 8.34 19.15 -30.41
N LEU A 183 8.94 19.31 -29.23
CA LEU A 183 9.56 18.24 -28.46
C LEU A 183 8.98 18.17 -27.04
N LYS A 184 8.85 16.94 -26.53
CA LYS A 184 8.39 16.72 -25.16
C LYS A 184 9.56 16.77 -24.18
N LEU A 185 9.52 17.72 -23.25
CA LEU A 185 10.44 17.81 -22.12
C LEU A 185 10.44 16.50 -21.30
N LYS A 186 11.59 15.84 -21.21
CA LYS A 186 11.73 14.56 -20.49
C LYS A 186 12.03 14.75 -19.01
N LYS A 187 13.00 15.61 -18.68
CA LYS A 187 13.43 15.87 -17.30
C LYS A 187 14.30 17.12 -17.24
N PHE A 188 13.97 18.05 -16.36
CA PHE A 188 14.88 19.12 -15.95
C PHE A 188 15.42 18.77 -14.56
N VAL A 189 16.74 18.65 -14.43
CA VAL A 189 17.40 18.42 -13.14
C VAL A 189 18.37 19.56 -12.90
N PRO A 190 18.03 20.51 -12.02
CA PRO A 190 18.97 21.55 -11.68
C PRO A 190 20.16 20.94 -10.93
N ALA A 191 21.36 21.48 -11.16
CA ALA A 191 22.63 20.91 -10.70
C ALA A 191 22.83 20.90 -9.17
N SER A 192 21.84 21.33 -8.38
CA SER A 192 21.93 21.45 -6.93
C SER A 192 20.64 20.99 -6.25
N GLY A 193 20.77 20.23 -5.15
CA GLY A 193 19.64 19.92 -4.25
C GLY A 193 19.04 21.17 -3.56
N ALA A 194 19.71 22.32 -3.64
CA ALA A 194 19.13 23.61 -3.24
C ALA A 194 18.18 24.19 -4.29
N ALA A 195 18.28 23.79 -5.55
CA ALA A 195 17.39 24.29 -6.59
C ALA A 195 15.95 23.75 -6.44
N SER A 196 15.76 22.54 -5.89
CA SER A 196 14.42 22.08 -5.47
C SER A 196 13.78 22.99 -4.42
N ARG A 197 14.58 23.71 -3.60
CA ARG A 197 14.07 24.73 -2.66
C ARG A 197 13.77 26.06 -3.36
N MET A 198 14.55 26.46 -4.38
CA MET A 198 14.29 27.65 -5.19
C MET A 198 12.98 27.55 -5.97
N PHE A 199 12.66 26.39 -6.54
CA PHE A 199 11.41 26.21 -7.29
C PHE A 199 10.20 25.86 -6.43
N LYS A 200 10.38 25.70 -5.11
CA LYS A 200 9.29 25.34 -4.19
C LYS A 200 8.14 26.36 -4.23
N PHE A 201 8.46 27.64 -4.38
CA PHE A 201 7.48 28.71 -4.56
C PHE A 201 6.72 28.57 -5.90
N LEU A 202 7.43 28.33 -7.01
CA LEU A 202 6.81 28.17 -8.33
C LEU A 202 5.92 26.92 -8.38
N THR A 203 6.36 25.83 -7.75
CA THR A 203 5.56 24.60 -7.66
C THR A 203 4.34 24.77 -6.75
N ALA A 204 4.42 25.58 -5.68
CA ALA A 204 3.25 25.92 -4.88
C ALA A 204 2.25 26.76 -5.70
N PHE A 205 2.73 27.79 -6.40
CA PHE A 205 1.91 28.68 -7.23
C PHE A 205 1.22 27.98 -8.41
N LEU A 206 1.86 26.99 -9.04
CA LEU A 206 1.27 26.24 -10.15
C LEU A 206 0.24 25.19 -9.71
N ASN A 207 0.18 24.86 -8.41
CA ASN A 207 -0.74 23.86 -7.85
C ASN A 207 -1.88 24.50 -7.02
N ASP A 208 -1.88 25.83 -6.88
CA ASP A 208 -3.04 26.64 -6.45
C ASP A 208 -3.85 27.08 -7.68
#